data_AF-A0A7L4PU46-F1
#
_entry.id   AF-A0A7L4PU46-F1
#
_cell.length_a   1.000
_cell.length_b   1.000
_cell.length_c   1.000
_cell.angle_alpha   90.00
_cell.angle_beta   90.00
_cell.angle_gamma   90.00
#
_symmetry.space_group_name_H-M   'P 1'
#
loop_
_entity.id
_entity.type
_entity.pdbx_description
1 polymer ?
#
loop_
_entity_poly.entity_id
_entity_poly.type
_entity_poly.pdbx_seq_one_letter_code
_entity_poly.pdbx_strand_id
1 'polypeptide(L)'
;MNNDIPRDAIKNLLFEIICAIDSAEYQISVKEVEDHIESGKIMEFLGKRISIVQLTGNECEVINEELKKFLGVARPNVESYWGVKNSGLCFLASLIIEEFWK
;
A
#
# COMPACT_ATOMS: atom_id res chain seq x y z
N MET A 1 -24.57 -3.85 -4.09
CA MET A 1 -23.44 -3.27 -4.86
C MET A 1 -22.18 -3.75 -4.18
N ASN A 2 -21.37 -4.54 -4.89
CA ASN A 2 -20.18 -5.20 -4.34
C ASN A 2 -19.15 -4.15 -3.91
N ASN A 3 -18.97 -3.99 -2.61
CA ASN A 3 -17.86 -3.24 -2.01
C ASN A 3 -16.52 -4.01 -2.10
N ASP A 4 -16.45 -5.11 -2.86
CA ASP A 4 -15.29 -5.98 -2.93
C ASP A 4 -14.25 -5.55 -3.98
N ILE A 5 -14.67 -4.82 -5.02
CA ILE A 5 -13.77 -4.35 -6.10
C ILE A 5 -12.61 -3.47 -5.56
N PRO A 6 -12.82 -2.53 -4.61
CA PRO A 6 -11.73 -1.74 -4.04
C PRO A 6 -10.75 -2.57 -3.21
N ARG A 7 -11.21 -3.62 -2.51
CA ARG A 7 -10.36 -4.40 -1.61
C ARG A 7 -9.36 -5.26 -2.36
N ASP A 8 -9.80 -5.98 -3.38
CA ASP A 8 -8.89 -6.81 -4.18
C ASP A 8 -7.91 -5.96 -4.99
N ALA A 9 -8.37 -4.81 -5.50
CA ALA A 9 -7.48 -3.83 -6.15
C ALA A 9 -6.41 -3.31 -5.17
N ILE A 10 -6.80 -2.96 -3.94
CA ILE A 10 -5.86 -2.51 -2.90
C ILE A 10 -4.90 -3.63 -2.50
N LYS A 11 -5.36 -4.88 -2.40
CA LYS A 11 -4.48 -6.04 -2.10
C LYS A 11 -3.45 -6.28 -3.20
N ASN A 12 -3.88 -6.27 -4.46
CA ASN A 12 -2.99 -6.45 -5.60
C ASN A 12 -1.96 -5.31 -5.69
N LEU A 13 -2.39 -4.07 -5.42
CA LEU A 13 -1.51 -2.92 -5.33
C LEU A 13 -0.51 -3.05 -4.16
N LEU A 14 -1.01 -3.46 -3.00
CA LEU A 14 -0.29 -4.07 -1.86
C LEU A 14 0.91 -4.89 -2.31
N PHE A 15 0.59 -5.95 -3.04
CA PHE A 15 1.53 -6.94 -3.51
C PHE A 15 2.54 -6.37 -4.53
N GLU A 16 2.09 -5.58 -5.50
CA GLU A 16 2.98 -4.96 -6.50
C GLU A 16 4.00 -4.01 -5.86
N ILE A 17 3.57 -3.20 -4.87
CA ILE A 17 4.45 -2.33 -4.11
C ILE A 17 5.53 -3.15 -3.39
N ILE A 18 5.14 -4.25 -2.74
CA ILE A 18 6.07 -5.14 -2.02
C ILE A 18 7.08 -5.75 -3.00
N CYS A 19 6.60 -6.29 -4.13
CA CYS A 19 7.46 -6.86 -5.16
C CYS A 19 8.44 -5.82 -5.74
N ALA A 20 7.98 -4.58 -5.96
CA ALA A 20 8.82 -3.51 -6.48
C ALA A 20 9.89 -3.05 -5.48
N ILE A 21 9.61 -3.11 -4.19
CA ILE A 21 10.59 -2.86 -3.13
C ILE A 21 11.61 -4.02 -3.07
N ASP A 22 11.13 -5.27 -3.03
CA ASP A 22 11.98 -6.46 -2.84
C ASP A 22 12.88 -6.76 -4.03
N SER A 23 12.37 -6.57 -5.25
CA SER A 23 13.14 -6.76 -6.49
C SER A 23 14.30 -5.75 -6.63
N ALA A 24 14.27 -4.63 -5.90
CA ALA A 24 15.17 -3.48 -6.04
C ALA A 24 15.24 -2.88 -7.46
N GLU A 25 14.45 -3.38 -8.42
CA GLU A 25 14.47 -2.99 -9.84
C GLU A 25 14.15 -1.50 -10.02
N TYR A 26 13.22 -1.00 -9.21
CA TYR A 26 12.71 0.37 -9.31
C TYR A 26 13.38 1.35 -8.33
N GLN A 27 14.32 0.85 -7.50
CA GLN A 27 15.00 1.59 -6.42
C GLN A 27 14.03 2.35 -5.50
N ILE A 28 12.88 1.74 -5.20
CA ILE A 28 11.84 2.31 -4.35
C ILE A 28 12.11 1.88 -2.90
N SER A 29 12.09 2.83 -1.97
CA SER A 29 12.18 2.53 -0.53
C SER A 29 10.80 2.50 0.12
N VAL A 30 10.66 1.72 1.21
CA VAL A 30 9.45 1.68 2.04
C VAL A 30 9.01 3.09 2.48
N LYS A 31 9.98 3.92 2.88
CA LYS A 31 9.72 5.30 3.33
C LYS A 31 9.14 6.16 2.21
N GLU A 32 9.71 6.06 1.01
CA GLU A 32 9.24 6.82 -0.16
C GLU A 32 7.79 6.47 -0.51
N VAL A 33 7.42 5.19 -0.41
CA VAL A 33 6.04 4.74 -0.59
C VAL A 33 5.12 5.31 0.49
N GLU A 34 5.51 5.27 1.76
CA GLU A 34 4.69 5.82 2.84
C GLU A 34 4.47 7.34 2.69
N ASP A 35 5.50 8.09 2.33
CA ASP A 35 5.41 9.53 2.07
C ASP A 35 4.43 9.83 0.90
N HIS A 36 4.41 8.98 -0.12
CA HIS A 36 3.46 9.09 -1.23
C HIS A 36 2.02 8.67 -0.87
N ILE A 37 1.84 7.70 0.03
CA ILE A 37 0.51 7.35 0.56
C ILE A 37 -0.04 8.50 1.41
N GLU A 38 0.78 9.08 2.30
CA GLU A 38 0.36 10.20 3.16
C GLU A 38 -0.05 11.44 2.38
N SER A 39 0.72 11.74 1.32
CA SER A 39 0.44 12.86 0.43
C SER A 39 -0.74 12.60 -0.52
N GLY A 40 -1.31 11.40 -0.53
CA GLY A 40 -2.43 11.02 -1.39
C GLY A 40 -2.04 10.92 -2.86
N LYS A 41 -0.77 10.64 -3.16
CA LYS A 41 -0.20 10.62 -4.51
C LYS A 41 0.43 9.29 -4.89
N ILE A 42 0.12 8.21 -4.16
CA ILE A 42 0.75 6.91 -4.39
C ILE A 42 0.43 6.36 -5.79
N MET A 43 -0.80 6.53 -6.29
CA MET A 43 -1.14 6.10 -7.65
C MET A 43 -0.36 6.85 -8.74
N GLU A 44 -0.12 8.15 -8.57
CA GLU A 44 0.70 8.95 -9.50
C GLU A 44 2.16 8.52 -9.46
N PHE A 45 2.68 8.25 -8.26
CA PHE A 45 4.05 7.79 -8.05
C PHE A 45 4.28 6.43 -8.71
N LEU A 46 3.39 5.47 -8.44
CA LEU A 46 3.49 4.12 -8.98
C LEU A 46 3.28 4.13 -10.50
N GLY A 47 2.38 4.95 -11.05
CA GLY A 47 2.10 4.98 -12.49
C GLY A 47 3.27 5.46 -13.34
N LYS A 48 4.23 6.16 -12.73
CA LYS A 48 5.48 6.61 -13.38
C LYS A 48 6.60 5.58 -13.28
N ARG A 49 6.52 4.62 -12.36
CA ARG A 49 7.63 3.71 -12.04
C ARG A 49 7.30 2.24 -12.25
N ILE A 50 6.05 1.84 -12.05
CA ILE A 50 5.56 0.47 -12.10
C ILE A 50 4.39 0.45 -13.08
N SER A 51 4.31 -0.57 -13.92
CA SER A 51 3.17 -0.76 -14.82
C SER A 51 1.95 -1.25 -14.03
N ILE A 52 1.30 -0.35 -13.28
CA ILE A 52 0.07 -0.67 -12.56
C ILE A 52 -1.13 -0.80 -13.51
N VAL A 53 -2.14 -1.54 -13.06
CA VAL A 53 -3.47 -1.64 -13.69
C VAL A 53 -4.02 -0.25 -14.03
N GLN A 54 -4.53 -0.08 -15.27
CA GLN A 54 -5.18 1.15 -15.71
C GLN A 54 -6.49 1.38 -14.95
N LEU A 55 -6.45 2.22 -13.92
CA LEU A 55 -7.59 2.66 -13.14
C LEU A 55 -8.06 4.03 -13.63
N THR A 56 -9.36 4.31 -13.50
CA THR A 56 -9.92 5.64 -13.75
C THR A 56 -9.49 6.63 -12.65
N GLY A 57 -9.58 7.94 -12.94
CA GLY A 57 -9.20 8.99 -11.98
C GLY A 57 -9.94 8.89 -10.63
N ASN A 58 -11.24 8.58 -10.66
CA ASN A 58 -12.04 8.40 -9.44
C ASN A 58 -11.59 7.17 -8.63
N GLU A 59 -11.22 6.06 -9.30
CA GLU A 59 -10.72 4.87 -8.61
C GLU A 59 -9.38 5.14 -7.94
N CYS A 60 -8.51 5.94 -8.58
CA CYS A 60 -7.23 6.34 -7.99
C CYS A 60 -7.43 7.16 -6.70
N GLU A 61 -8.36 8.11 -6.69
CA GLU A 61 -8.67 8.91 -5.49
C GLU A 61 -9.18 8.05 -4.34
N VAL A 62 -10.10 7.12 -4.63
CA VAL A 62 -10.63 6.20 -3.62
C VAL A 62 -9.52 5.31 -3.03
N ILE A 63 -8.64 4.78 -3.88
CA ILE A 63 -7.53 3.93 -3.44
C ILE A 63 -6.53 4.71 -2.59
N ASN A 64 -6.18 5.94 -2.99
CA ASN A 64 -5.28 6.80 -2.21
C ASN A 64 -5.83 7.05 -0.80
N GLU A 65 -7.12 7.38 -0.69
CA GLU A 65 -7.78 7.63 0.59
C GLU A 65 -7.86 6.37 1.47
N GLU A 66 -8.20 5.23 0.89
CA GLU A 66 -8.26 3.96 1.63
C GLU A 66 -6.88 3.50 2.12
N LEU A 67 -5.85 3.58 1.28
CA LEU A 67 -4.47 3.28 1.68
C LEU A 67 -4.00 4.18 2.82
N LYS A 68 -4.33 5.47 2.76
CA LYS A 68 -3.99 6.43 3.81
C LYS A 68 -4.67 6.08 5.14
N LYS A 69 -5.94 5.69 5.11
CA LYS A 69 -6.65 5.19 6.31
C LYS A 69 -5.99 3.93 6.87
N PHE A 70 -5.68 2.96 6.01
CA PHE A 70 -5.03 1.72 6.44
C PHE A 70 -3.66 1.98 7.05
N LEU A 71 -2.84 2.85 6.45
CA LEU A 71 -1.54 3.22 7.00
C LEU A 71 -1.68 3.93 8.36
N GLY A 72 -2.66 4.81 8.49
CA GLY A 72 -2.98 5.51 9.74
C GLY A 72 -3.41 4.57 10.87
N VAL A 73 -4.08 3.46 10.56
CA VAL A 73 -4.46 2.42 11.54
C VAL A 73 -3.30 1.47 11.84
N ALA A 74 -2.52 1.11 10.82
CA ALA A 74 -1.42 0.15 10.96
C ALA A 74 -0.30 0.66 11.88
N ARG A 75 0.15 1.90 11.72
CA ARG A 75 1.26 2.48 12.49
C ARG A 75 1.09 2.42 14.01
N PRO A 76 -0.02 2.89 14.61
CA PRO A 76 -0.20 2.80 16.06
C PRO A 76 -0.29 1.35 16.56
N ASN A 77 -0.83 0.43 15.76
CA ASN A 77 -0.87 -0.99 16.12
C ASN A 77 0.53 -1.60 16.16
N VAL A 78 1.38 -1.25 15.19
CA VAL A 78 2.78 -1.66 15.14
C VAL A 78 3.57 -1.09 16.31
N GLU A 79 3.43 0.20 16.59
CA GLU A 79 4.11 0.86 17.70
C GLU A 79 3.69 0.26 19.05
N SER A 80 2.40 -0.05 19.21
CA SER A 80 1.86 -0.75 20.39
C SER A 80 2.41 -2.18 20.53
N TYR A 81 2.48 -2.94 19.44
CA TYR A 81 2.90 -4.34 19.46
C TYR A 81 4.42 -4.52 19.63
N TRP A 82 5.22 -3.72 18.92
CA TRP A 82 6.69 -3.86 18.88
C TRP A 82 7.42 -2.89 19.83
N GLY A 83 6.73 -1.90 20.41
CA GLY A 83 7.33 -0.89 21.28
C GLY A 83 8.27 0.08 20.56
N VAL A 84 8.31 0.04 19.22
CA VAL A 84 9.15 0.87 18.37
C VAL A 84 8.34 1.39 17.19
N LYS A 85 8.66 2.61 16.73
CA LYS A 85 8.11 3.16 15.49
C LYS A 85 8.64 2.34 14.32
N ASN A 86 7.78 1.51 13.74
CA ASN A 86 8.06 0.73 12.56
C ASN A 86 7.16 1.17 11.40
N SER A 87 7.55 0.80 10.18
CA SER A 87 6.75 1.08 8.99
C SER A 87 5.37 0.44 9.10
N GLY A 88 4.32 1.26 8.90
CA GLY A 88 2.95 0.77 8.80
C GLY A 88 2.73 -0.04 7.52
N LEU A 89 3.47 0.28 6.46
CA LEU A 89 3.46 -0.49 5.21
C LEU A 89 3.96 -1.92 5.41
N CYS A 90 5.00 -2.14 6.22
CA CYS A 90 5.48 -3.49 6.55
C CYS A 90 4.41 -4.33 7.27
N PHE A 91 3.58 -3.70 8.11
CA PHE A 91 2.48 -4.40 8.77
C PHE A 91 1.34 -4.72 7.81
N LEU A 92 0.96 -3.78 6.95
CA LEU A 92 -0.03 -4.04 5.90
C LEU A 92 0.44 -5.16 4.96
N ALA A 93 1.72 -5.18 4.62
CA ALA A 93 2.35 -6.27 3.86
C ALA A 93 2.24 -7.62 4.59
N SER A 94 2.51 -7.65 5.91
CA SER A 94 2.39 -8.88 6.70
C SER A 94 0.96 -9.43 6.75
N LEU A 95 -0.05 -8.56 6.84
CA LEU A 95 -1.46 -8.96 6.83
C LEU A 95 -1.89 -9.53 5.47
N ILE A 96 -1.37 -8.96 4.37
CA ILE A 96 -1.62 -9.47 3.02
C ILE A 96 -0.98 -10.85 2.86
N ILE A 97 0.27 -11.03 3.30
CA ILE A 97 0.94 -12.33 3.25
C ILE A 97 0.14 -13.37 4.06
N GLU A 98 -0.34 -13.04 5.26
CA GLU A 98 -1.16 -13.97 6.05
C GLU A 98 -2.50 -14.34 5.37
N GLU A 99 -3.10 -13.43 4.61
CA GLU A 99 -4.31 -13.73 3.85
C GLU A 99 -4.05 -14.58 2.60
N PHE A 100 -2.89 -14.47 1.96
CA PHE A 100 -2.51 -15.28 0.79
C PHE A 100 -2.07 -16.71 1.14
N TRP A 101 -1.61 -16.94 2.38
CA TRP A 101 -1.10 -18.24 2.84
C TRP A 101 -2.14 -19.09 3.61
N LYS A 102 -3.41 -18.65 3.66
CA LYS A 102 -4.55 -19.44 4.17
C LYS A 102 -5.26 -20.18 3.05
#